data_AF-A0A0D8XSB2-F1
#
_entry.id   AF-A0A0D8XSB2-F1
#
_cell.length_a   1.000
_cell.length_b   1.000
_cell.length_c   1.000
_cell.angle_alpha   90.00
_cell.angle_beta   90.00
_cell.angle_gamma   90.00
#
_symmetry.space_group_name_H-M   'P 1'
#
loop_
_entity.id
_entity.type
_entity.pdbx_description
1 polymer ?
#
loop_
_entity_poly.entity_id
_entity_poly.type
_entity_poly.pdbx_seq_one_letter_code
_entity_poly.pdbx_strand_id
1 'polypeptide(L)'
;MQLQDCVFRTRERSTWVATVDLDERIYVIEDTTISQFIRSSAKRNYGELRFRCRWVLRYHEIPNDAKTWRLDGSYIPMAKWHNTSQVAPVNHTTKSIIQPIQVESMGVHQVLRFLPGAHVHLVPPEQAVIRQDTNFISLQILGKNCFYRHYRIIEGWTNFLKEAETFGSFEYTEVASNKLQALNDSVTRKISQIFNI
;
A
#
# COMPACT_ATOMS: atom_id res chain seq x y z
N MET A 1 -17.08 8.96 -12.41
CA MET A 1 -17.34 8.48 -11.03
C MET A 1 -16.60 9.41 -10.09
N GLN A 2 -17.31 10.06 -9.18
CA GLN A 2 -16.69 10.93 -8.17
C GLN A 2 -16.32 10.09 -6.94
N LEU A 3 -15.28 10.51 -6.22
CA LEU A 3 -14.82 9.82 -5.00
C LEU A 3 -15.90 9.83 -3.91
N GLN A 4 -16.68 10.91 -3.84
CA GLN A 4 -17.83 11.05 -2.95
C GLN A 4 -18.88 9.95 -3.21
N ASP A 5 -19.18 9.63 -4.48
CA ASP A 5 -20.08 8.54 -4.86
C ASP A 5 -19.64 7.22 -4.23
N CYS A 6 -18.32 6.95 -4.21
CA CYS A 6 -17.76 5.73 -3.62
C CYS A 6 -17.94 5.70 -2.09
N VAL A 7 -17.74 6.83 -1.40
CA VAL A 7 -17.97 6.92 0.06
C VAL A 7 -19.45 6.77 0.38
N PHE A 8 -20.33 7.54 -0.28
CA PHE A 8 -21.78 7.47 -0.03
C PHE A 8 -22.37 6.08 -0.35
N ARG A 9 -21.93 5.41 -1.42
CA ARG A 9 -22.41 4.04 -1.76
C ARG A 9 -21.84 2.94 -0.87
N THR A 10 -20.79 3.21 -0.07
CA THR A 10 -20.20 2.23 0.86
C THR A 10 -20.59 2.43 2.32
N ARG A 11 -21.21 3.57 2.67
CA ARG A 11 -21.98 3.72 3.92
C ARG A 11 -22.96 2.56 4.07
N GLU A 12 -23.11 2.09 5.31
CA GLU A 12 -23.97 0.96 5.71
C GLU A 12 -23.63 -0.42 5.09
N ARG A 13 -22.86 -0.47 3.99
CA ARG A 13 -22.37 -1.71 3.37
C ARG A 13 -21.03 -2.18 3.91
N SER A 14 -20.20 -1.27 4.43
CA SER A 14 -18.88 -1.58 4.98
C SER A 14 -18.55 -0.65 6.14
N THR A 15 -18.15 -1.20 7.28
CA THR A 15 -17.69 -0.43 8.45
C THR A 15 -16.41 0.34 8.13
N TRP A 16 -15.51 -0.27 7.33
CA TRP A 16 -14.22 0.28 6.93
C TRP A 16 -14.00 0.05 5.43
N VAL A 17 -13.42 1.04 4.74
CA VAL A 17 -13.15 1.03 3.29
C VAL A 17 -11.75 1.57 3.02
N ALA A 18 -10.95 0.84 2.26
CA ALA A 18 -9.63 1.28 1.80
C ALA A 18 -9.77 2.18 0.56
N THR A 19 -9.13 3.36 0.58
CA THR A 19 -9.05 4.29 -0.55
C THR A 19 -7.59 4.41 -1.01
N VAL A 20 -7.25 3.57 -1.98
CA VAL A 20 -5.87 3.14 -2.32
C VAL A 20 -5.76 2.93 -3.84
N ASP A 21 -4.56 2.95 -4.39
CA ASP A 21 -4.36 2.64 -5.81
C ASP A 21 -4.16 1.13 -6.04
N LEU A 22 -4.51 0.64 -7.25
CA LEU A 22 -4.48 -0.80 -7.56
C LEU A 22 -3.07 -1.38 -7.74
N ASP A 23 -2.07 -0.53 -7.96
CA ASP A 23 -0.65 -0.89 -8.05
C ASP A 23 0.05 -0.93 -6.68
N GLU A 24 -0.67 -0.60 -5.60
CA GLU A 24 -0.12 -0.52 -4.24
C GLU A 24 -0.34 -1.77 -3.39
N ARG A 25 0.50 -1.89 -2.37
CA ARG A 25 0.32 -2.84 -1.26
C ARG A 25 0.25 -2.10 0.06
N ILE A 26 -0.82 -2.33 0.81
CA ILE A 26 -0.85 -2.09 2.27
C ILE A 26 0.02 -3.16 2.91
N TYR A 27 1.09 -2.77 3.61
CA TYR A 27 1.81 -3.70 4.49
C TYR A 27 1.38 -3.48 5.93
N VAL A 28 0.40 -4.28 6.37
CA VAL A 28 0.28 -4.70 7.77
C VAL A 28 1.23 -5.87 7.99
N ILE A 29 1.75 -5.95 9.21
CA ILE A 29 3.06 -6.52 9.53
C ILE A 29 2.86 -7.29 10.86
N GLU A 30 3.61 -8.38 11.10
CA GLU A 30 3.32 -9.48 12.07
C GLU A 30 2.09 -10.33 11.69
N ASP A 31 1.81 -11.38 12.48
CA ASP A 31 0.77 -12.41 12.24
C ASP A 31 -0.69 -11.90 12.32
N THR A 32 -0.90 -10.58 12.22
CA THR A 32 -2.24 -9.98 12.15
C THR A 32 -2.65 -9.73 10.71
N THR A 33 -3.84 -10.19 10.33
CA THR A 33 -4.46 -9.71 9.08
C THR A 33 -4.76 -8.22 9.20
N ILE A 34 -4.84 -7.53 8.07
CA ILE A 34 -5.32 -6.14 8.02
C ILE A 34 -6.68 -5.96 8.71
N SER A 35 -7.55 -6.98 8.70
CA SER A 35 -8.83 -6.95 9.42
C SER A 35 -8.68 -6.99 10.94
N GLN A 36 -7.65 -7.68 11.48
CA GLN A 36 -7.33 -7.67 12.90
C GLN A 36 -6.70 -6.34 13.32
N PHE A 37 -5.75 -5.81 12.55
CA PHE A 37 -5.19 -4.47 12.79
C PHE A 37 -6.26 -3.37 12.79
N ILE A 38 -7.18 -3.38 11.81
CA ILE A 38 -8.32 -2.45 11.80
C ILE A 38 -9.16 -2.64 13.07
N ARG A 39 -9.47 -3.87 13.50
CA ARG A 39 -10.26 -4.13 14.72
C ARG A 39 -9.57 -3.67 16.02
N SER A 40 -8.25 -3.79 16.13
CA SER A 40 -7.50 -3.33 17.31
C SER A 40 -7.30 -1.82 17.35
N SER A 41 -7.11 -1.19 16.18
CA SER A 41 -6.84 0.25 16.06
C SER A 41 -8.11 1.10 15.91
N ALA A 42 -9.26 0.48 15.59
CA ALA A 42 -10.55 1.15 15.47
C ALA A 42 -11.06 1.69 16.81
N LYS A 43 -11.10 3.02 16.93
CA LYS A 43 -11.87 3.72 17.98
C LYS A 43 -13.13 4.33 17.37
N ARG A 44 -14.18 4.49 18.18
CA ARG A 44 -15.49 5.01 17.74
C ARG A 44 -15.43 6.41 17.10
N ASN A 45 -14.37 7.17 17.37
CA ASN A 45 -14.11 8.52 16.85
C ASN A 45 -13.01 8.60 15.77
N TYR A 46 -12.43 7.48 15.34
CA TYR A 46 -11.44 7.44 14.25
C TYR A 46 -12.13 7.22 12.90
N GLY A 47 -12.43 8.31 12.19
CA GLY A 47 -13.07 8.25 10.88
C GLY A 47 -12.14 7.86 9.73
N GLU A 48 -10.83 7.94 9.98
CA GLU A 48 -9.76 7.65 9.02
C GLU A 48 -8.55 7.08 9.76
N LEU A 49 -8.09 5.89 9.35
CA LEU A 49 -6.74 5.41 9.59
C LEU A 49 -5.89 5.90 8.41
N ARG A 50 -5.03 6.90 8.63
CA ARG A 50 -4.17 7.47 7.59
C ARG A 50 -2.74 6.96 7.74
N PHE A 51 -2.17 6.48 6.64
CA PHE A 51 -0.90 5.78 6.60
C PHE A 51 0.13 6.56 5.79
N ARG A 52 1.41 6.51 6.23
CA ARG A 52 2.54 7.07 5.50
C ARG A 52 2.97 6.12 4.36
N CYS A 53 3.54 6.68 3.31
CA CYS A 53 3.91 5.94 2.11
C CYS A 53 5.42 5.74 2.01
N ARG A 54 5.81 4.70 1.26
CA ARG A 54 7.17 4.46 0.76
C ARG A 54 7.04 4.12 -0.72
N TRP A 55 7.99 4.55 -1.54
CA TRP A 55 7.96 4.29 -2.96
C TRP A 55 9.00 3.24 -3.34
N VAL A 56 8.64 2.36 -4.25
CA VAL A 56 9.52 1.35 -4.82
C VAL A 56 9.86 1.78 -6.24
N LEU A 57 11.14 1.99 -6.51
CA LEU A 57 11.60 2.46 -7.81
C LEU A 57 11.49 1.35 -8.86
N ARG A 58 10.71 1.61 -9.88
CA ARG A 58 10.57 0.79 -11.08
C ARG A 58 11.46 1.36 -12.19
N TYR A 59 12.26 0.50 -12.81
CA TYR A 59 13.29 0.92 -13.77
C TYR A 59 12.84 0.89 -15.24
N HIS A 60 11.69 0.27 -15.53
CA HIS A 60 11.15 0.06 -16.87
C HIS A 60 9.64 -0.24 -16.77
N GLU A 61 8.90 -0.08 -17.88
CA GLU A 61 7.47 -0.41 -17.90
C GLU A 61 7.18 -1.91 -17.66
N ILE A 62 5.97 -2.21 -17.18
CA ILE A 62 5.46 -3.59 -17.15
C ILE A 62 4.88 -3.86 -18.54
N PRO A 63 5.13 -5.03 -19.17
CA PRO A 63 4.53 -5.34 -20.46
C PRO A 63 2.99 -5.24 -20.40
N ASN A 64 2.41 -4.53 -21.35
CA ASN A 64 0.97 -4.25 -21.40
C ASN A 64 0.15 -5.41 -22.01
N ASP A 65 0.81 -6.44 -22.53
CA ASP A 65 0.20 -7.68 -23.03
C ASP A 65 0.64 -8.91 -22.22
N ALA A 66 -0.28 -9.88 -22.08
CA ALA A 66 -0.07 -11.07 -21.27
C ALA A 66 0.96 -12.06 -21.84
N LYS A 67 1.28 -12.00 -23.15
CA LYS A 67 2.25 -12.90 -23.79
C LYS A 67 3.67 -12.42 -23.50
N THR A 68 3.95 -11.14 -23.68
CA THR A 68 5.26 -10.54 -23.34
C THR A 68 5.51 -10.59 -21.83
N TRP A 69 4.48 -10.33 -21.00
CA TRP A 69 4.60 -10.47 -19.53
C TRP A 69 4.95 -11.91 -19.08
N ARG A 70 4.44 -12.94 -19.77
CA ARG A 70 4.83 -14.34 -19.51
C ARG A 70 6.25 -14.67 -19.95
N LEU A 71 6.73 -14.09 -21.06
CA LEU A 71 8.12 -14.23 -21.50
C LEU A 71 9.10 -13.56 -20.54
N ASP A 72 8.69 -12.48 -19.88
CA ASP A 72 9.40 -11.83 -18.76
C ASP A 72 9.21 -12.57 -17.41
N GLY A 73 8.83 -13.85 -17.43
CA GLY A 73 8.74 -14.71 -16.25
C GLY A 73 7.49 -14.56 -15.37
N SER A 74 6.47 -13.82 -15.82
CA SER A 74 5.20 -13.62 -15.08
C SER A 74 5.37 -13.04 -13.66
N TYR A 75 6.39 -12.21 -13.46
CA TYR A 75 6.61 -11.53 -12.17
C TYR A 75 5.59 -10.42 -11.93
N ILE A 76 4.98 -10.41 -10.74
CA ILE A 76 4.30 -9.21 -10.22
C ILE A 76 5.35 -8.13 -9.88
N PRO A 77 4.99 -6.82 -9.83
CA PRO A 77 5.94 -5.74 -9.54
C PRO A 77 6.76 -5.95 -8.26
N MET A 78 6.14 -6.56 -7.26
CA MET A 78 6.74 -6.86 -5.96
C MET A 78 7.83 -7.95 -6.00
N ALA A 79 7.94 -8.71 -7.10
CA ALA A 79 8.99 -9.70 -7.34
C ALA A 79 10.18 -9.15 -8.15
N LYS A 80 10.04 -7.98 -8.80
CA LYS A 80 11.07 -7.42 -9.70
C LYS A 80 11.73 -6.15 -9.16
N TRP A 81 11.02 -5.36 -8.35
CA TRP A 81 11.52 -4.08 -7.84
C TRP A 81 11.57 -4.05 -6.32
N HIS A 82 12.76 -3.70 -5.83
CA HIS A 82 13.13 -3.80 -4.41
C HIS A 82 13.67 -2.51 -3.81
N ASN A 83 14.20 -1.61 -4.65
CA ASN A 83 14.81 -0.38 -4.17
C ASN A 83 13.74 0.57 -3.64
N THR A 84 13.70 0.78 -2.33
CA THR A 84 12.55 1.37 -1.63
C THR A 84 12.97 2.63 -0.86
N SER A 85 12.27 3.74 -1.08
CA SER A 85 12.52 5.01 -0.40
C SER A 85 12.39 4.87 1.12
N GLN A 86 12.93 5.83 1.87
CA GLN A 86 12.53 6.03 3.26
C GLN A 86 11.07 6.49 3.36
N VAL A 87 10.59 6.60 4.60
CA VAL A 87 9.19 6.94 4.90
C VAL A 87 8.89 8.39 4.52
N ALA A 88 7.99 8.59 3.56
CA ALA A 88 7.52 9.92 3.16
C ALA A 88 6.99 10.72 4.37
N PRO A 89 7.15 12.06 4.41
CA PRO A 89 6.66 12.90 5.50
C PRO A 89 5.16 12.75 5.82
N VAL A 90 4.73 13.27 6.97
CA VAL A 90 3.30 13.29 7.35
C VAL A 90 2.50 14.07 6.29
N ASN A 91 1.35 13.53 5.88
CA ASN A 91 0.51 14.01 4.78
C ASN A 91 1.14 13.99 3.37
N HIS A 92 2.37 13.48 3.20
CA HIS A 92 2.94 13.28 1.87
C HIS A 92 2.42 11.97 1.24
N THR A 93 1.71 12.11 0.11
CA THR A 93 1.08 11.02 -0.68
C THR A 93 0.33 9.94 0.11
N THR A 94 -0.10 10.26 1.33
CA THR A 94 -0.68 9.31 2.30
C THR A 94 -1.91 8.60 1.75
N LYS A 95 -2.06 7.32 2.09
CA LYS A 95 -3.22 6.50 1.79
C LYS A 95 -4.04 6.19 3.05
N SER A 96 -5.31 5.81 2.87
CA SER A 96 -6.27 5.81 3.97
C SER A 96 -7.22 4.61 3.96
N ILE A 97 -7.64 4.22 5.16
CA ILE A 97 -8.76 3.30 5.39
C ILE A 97 -9.78 4.06 6.25
N ILE A 98 -10.96 4.35 5.71
CA ILE A 98 -11.96 5.24 6.30
C ILE A 98 -13.15 4.48 6.87
N GLN A 99 -13.85 5.06 7.84
CA GLN A 99 -15.24 4.69 8.17
C GLN A 99 -16.18 5.55 7.31
N PRO A 100 -16.87 5.02 6.27
CA PRO A 100 -17.66 5.84 5.35
C PRO A 100 -18.79 6.62 6.03
N ILE A 101 -19.30 6.11 7.16
CA ILE A 101 -20.33 6.75 7.99
C ILE A 101 -19.83 7.99 8.74
N GLN A 102 -18.50 8.19 8.84
CA GLN A 102 -17.88 9.32 9.56
C GLN A 102 -17.28 10.38 8.62
N VAL A 103 -17.25 10.12 7.31
CA VAL A 103 -16.64 10.99 6.29
C VAL A 103 -17.73 11.75 5.54
N GLU A 104 -17.67 13.08 5.55
CA GLU A 104 -18.55 13.95 4.77
C GLU A 104 -17.96 14.24 3.38
N SER A 105 -16.64 14.41 3.28
CA SER A 105 -15.96 14.72 2.01
C SER A 105 -14.58 14.06 1.94
N MET A 106 -14.30 13.42 0.79
CA MET A 106 -13.11 12.61 0.54
C MET A 106 -12.32 13.13 -0.67
N GLY A 107 -11.02 13.33 -0.48
CA GLY A 107 -10.04 13.54 -1.56
C GLY A 107 -9.56 12.19 -2.12
N VAL A 108 -8.60 12.20 -3.06
CA VAL A 108 -8.18 10.95 -3.75
C VAL A 108 -7.73 9.87 -2.77
N HIS A 109 -7.04 10.25 -1.69
CA HIS A 109 -6.44 9.33 -0.73
C HIS A 109 -6.56 9.76 0.75
N GLN A 110 -7.21 10.89 1.03
CA GLN A 110 -7.35 11.45 2.39
C GLN A 110 -8.72 12.08 2.62
N VAL A 111 -9.20 12.04 3.86
CA VAL A 111 -10.43 12.74 4.26
C VAL A 111 -10.21 14.26 4.25
N LEU A 112 -11.15 14.98 3.65
CA LEU A 112 -11.18 16.45 3.62
C LEU A 112 -12.13 17.02 4.69
N ARG A 113 -13.19 16.28 5.06
CA ARG A 113 -14.10 16.65 6.15
C ARG A 113 -14.75 15.43 6.79
N PHE A 114 -14.77 15.44 8.13
CA PHE A 114 -15.45 14.46 8.98
C PHE A 114 -16.80 14.98 9.48
N LEU A 115 -17.69 14.07 9.88
CA LEU A 115 -18.83 14.42 10.73
C LEU A 115 -18.38 14.80 12.15
N PRO A 116 -19.19 15.58 12.91
CA PRO A 116 -18.82 16.02 14.26
C PRO A 116 -18.36 14.89 15.19
N GLY A 117 -17.23 15.11 15.86
CA GLY A 117 -16.62 14.16 16.81
C GLY A 117 -15.70 13.12 16.18
N ALA A 118 -15.75 12.90 14.85
CA ALA A 118 -14.81 12.03 14.15
C ALA A 118 -13.56 12.79 13.68
N HIS A 119 -12.41 12.10 13.66
CA HIS A 119 -11.13 12.66 13.23
C HIS A 119 -10.19 11.61 12.63
N VAL A 120 -9.08 12.08 12.07
CA VAL A 120 -7.99 11.24 11.57
C VAL A 120 -7.15 10.66 12.70
N HIS A 121 -6.89 9.36 12.64
CA HIS A 121 -5.78 8.74 13.33
C HIS A 121 -4.64 8.55 12.32
N LEU A 122 -3.59 9.36 12.48
CA LEU A 122 -2.31 9.11 11.81
C LEU A 122 -1.73 7.82 12.42
N VAL A 123 -1.74 6.73 11.66
CA VAL A 123 -1.16 5.46 12.08
C VAL A 123 0.35 5.68 12.22
N PRO A 124 0.94 5.53 13.43
CA PRO A 124 2.36 5.71 13.60
C PRO A 124 3.12 4.67 12.76
N PRO A 125 4.17 5.06 12.03
CA PRO A 125 4.99 4.15 11.23
C PRO A 125 5.90 3.27 12.10
N GLU A 126 5.44 2.89 13.28
CA GLU A 126 6.02 1.92 14.20
C GLU A 126 4.97 0.91 14.69
N GLN A 127 3.67 1.13 14.41
CA GLN A 127 2.55 0.37 14.99
C GLN A 127 2.01 -0.76 14.08
N ALA A 128 2.84 -1.26 13.15
CA ALA A 128 2.76 -2.62 12.63
C ALA A 128 4.18 -3.12 12.27
N VAL A 129 4.72 -4.20 12.88
CA VAL A 129 6.13 -4.73 12.82
C VAL A 129 6.06 -6.28 12.58
N ILE A 130 6.97 -7.15 12.06
CA ILE A 130 8.10 -7.10 11.08
C ILE A 130 8.04 -8.13 9.88
N ARG A 131 8.36 -9.44 10.06
CA ARG A 131 8.36 -10.60 9.07
C ARG A 131 8.37 -11.95 9.86
N GLN A 132 8.39 -13.18 9.32
CA GLN A 132 9.51 -13.93 8.63
C GLN A 132 8.95 -15.03 7.67
N ASP A 133 9.68 -15.91 6.96
CA ASP A 133 10.98 -16.63 7.15
C ASP A 133 11.57 -17.00 5.75
N THR A 134 12.83 -17.42 5.52
CA THR A 134 13.93 -17.92 6.40
C THR A 134 15.32 -17.30 6.09
N ASN A 135 16.29 -17.60 6.98
CA ASN A 135 17.76 -17.42 6.92
C ASN A 135 18.35 -16.06 7.38
N PHE A 136 19.55 -16.17 7.97
CA PHE A 136 20.17 -15.20 8.87
C PHE A 136 20.66 -13.90 8.20
N ILE A 137 20.33 -12.76 8.82
CA ILE A 137 21.29 -11.89 9.53
C ILE A 137 20.49 -11.01 10.52
N SER A 138 20.99 -10.82 11.74
CA SER A 138 20.36 -9.93 12.72
C SER A 138 20.70 -8.47 12.43
N LEU A 139 19.70 -7.64 12.10
CA LEU A 139 19.86 -6.18 12.08
C LEU A 139 18.59 -5.48 12.59
N GLN A 140 18.63 -5.14 13.88
CA GLN A 140 17.63 -4.36 14.60
C GLN A 140 17.69 -2.88 14.16
N ILE A 141 17.15 -2.56 12.97
CA ILE A 141 17.18 -1.20 12.41
C ILE A 141 15.89 -0.43 12.74
N LEU A 142 15.95 0.32 13.84
CA LEU A 142 15.36 1.67 13.97
C LEU A 142 13.96 1.92 13.35
N GLY A 143 12.92 1.33 13.97
CA GLY A 143 11.60 1.96 14.12
C GLY A 143 10.94 2.52 12.84
N LYS A 144 10.84 1.73 11.77
CA LYS A 144 10.16 2.11 10.53
C LYS A 144 9.34 0.95 9.99
N ASN A 145 8.10 0.84 10.48
CA ASN A 145 7.14 -0.20 10.16
C ASN A 145 5.66 0.32 10.19
N CYS A 146 5.13 0.77 9.04
CA CYS A 146 3.74 0.58 8.57
C CYS A 146 3.51 1.42 7.29
N PHE A 147 3.50 0.80 6.10
CA PHE A 147 3.57 1.55 4.84
C PHE A 147 2.73 1.00 3.70
N TYR A 148 2.28 1.94 2.87
CA TYR A 148 1.94 1.70 1.47
C TYR A 148 3.21 1.66 0.63
N ARG A 149 3.23 0.78 -0.38
CA ARG A 149 4.30 0.71 -1.39
C ARG A 149 3.77 1.18 -2.73
N HIS A 150 4.20 2.35 -3.20
CA HIS A 150 3.89 2.80 -4.56
C HIS A 150 4.99 2.39 -5.53
N TYR A 151 4.66 1.56 -6.52
CA TYR A 151 5.59 1.21 -7.60
C TYR A 151 5.59 2.31 -8.67
N ARG A 152 6.69 3.08 -8.76
CA ARG A 152 6.79 4.24 -9.66
C ARG A 152 7.93 4.09 -10.64
N ILE A 153 7.64 4.19 -11.95
CA ILE A 153 8.68 4.21 -12.98
C ILE A 153 9.51 5.50 -12.81
N ILE A 154 10.83 5.42 -12.95
CA ILE A 154 11.71 6.60 -12.83
C ILE A 154 11.66 7.52 -14.06
N GLU A 155 11.37 6.96 -15.23
CA GLU A 155 11.19 7.70 -16.48
C GLU A 155 9.95 8.61 -16.40
N GLY A 156 10.11 9.87 -16.76
CA GLY A 156 9.06 10.90 -16.58
C GLY A 156 8.79 11.34 -15.14
N TRP A 157 9.42 10.75 -14.12
CA TRP A 157 9.16 11.00 -12.69
C TRP A 157 10.26 11.80 -11.97
N THR A 158 11.09 12.53 -12.71
CA THR A 158 12.32 13.19 -12.21
C THR A 158 12.12 14.15 -11.03
N ASN A 159 10.99 14.86 -10.94
CA ASN A 159 10.68 15.74 -9.81
C ASN A 159 10.36 14.94 -8.53
N PHE A 160 9.57 13.88 -8.67
CA PHE A 160 9.20 13.00 -7.57
C PHE A 160 10.39 12.14 -7.10
N LEU A 161 11.26 11.66 -8.01
CA LEU A 161 12.47 10.93 -7.63
C LEU A 161 13.36 11.77 -6.69
N LYS A 162 13.60 13.05 -7.04
CA LYS A 162 14.31 14.01 -6.17
C LYS A 162 13.62 14.21 -4.83
N GLU A 163 12.30 14.28 -4.82
CA GLU A 163 11.53 14.39 -3.58
C GLU A 163 11.72 13.16 -2.68
N ALA A 164 11.69 11.95 -3.25
CA ALA A 164 11.90 10.70 -2.53
C ALA A 164 13.34 10.56 -1.98
N GLU A 165 14.34 11.11 -2.68
CA GLU A 165 15.72 11.22 -2.19
C GLU A 165 15.81 12.10 -0.93
N THR A 166 14.95 13.12 -0.76
CA THR A 166 14.92 13.93 0.47
C THR A 166 14.44 13.17 1.70
N PHE A 167 13.77 12.02 1.55
CA PHE A 167 13.29 11.23 2.68
C PHE A 167 14.44 10.48 3.38
N GLY A 168 15.62 10.41 2.73
CA GLY A 168 16.80 9.68 3.17
C GLY A 168 17.10 8.45 2.31
N SER A 169 18.28 7.85 2.53
CA SER A 169 18.83 6.77 1.71
C SER A 169 17.86 5.61 1.47
N PHE A 170 17.65 5.27 0.20
CA PHE A 170 16.88 4.10 -0.20
C PHE A 170 17.49 2.80 0.35
N GLU A 171 16.65 1.79 0.57
CA GLU A 171 17.04 0.48 1.08
C GLU A 171 16.44 -0.65 0.22
N TYR A 172 17.12 -1.78 0.15
CA TYR A 172 16.62 -2.98 -0.53
C TYR A 172 15.51 -3.62 0.29
N THR A 173 14.34 -3.86 -0.31
CA THR A 173 13.26 -4.61 0.34
C THR A 173 12.54 -5.58 -0.60
N GLU A 174 12.28 -6.75 -0.09
CA GLU A 174 11.67 -7.91 -0.77
C GLU A 174 10.37 -8.35 -0.06
N VAL A 175 9.61 -9.21 -0.73
CA VAL A 175 8.48 -9.95 -0.15
C VAL A 175 8.97 -11.31 0.33
N ALA A 176 8.47 -11.81 1.47
CA ALA A 176 8.74 -13.18 1.90
C ALA A 176 8.39 -14.17 0.77
N SER A 177 9.32 -15.05 0.42
CA SER A 177 9.29 -15.87 -0.80
C SER A 177 8.04 -16.75 -0.89
N ASN A 178 7.63 -17.34 0.23
CA ASN A 178 6.40 -18.13 0.37
C ASN A 178 5.11 -17.35 0.02
N LYS A 179 5.03 -16.05 0.39
CA LYS A 179 3.92 -15.17 0.01
C LYS A 179 4.04 -14.72 -1.45
N LEU A 180 5.26 -14.47 -1.91
CA LEU A 180 5.53 -14.00 -3.27
C LEU A 180 5.13 -15.04 -4.33
N GLN A 181 5.47 -16.31 -4.10
CA GLN A 181 5.07 -17.42 -4.98
C GLN A 181 3.54 -17.56 -5.02
N ALA A 182 2.86 -17.63 -3.87
CA ALA A 182 1.41 -17.75 -3.80
C ALA A 182 0.65 -16.58 -4.47
N LEU A 183 1.25 -15.37 -4.47
CA LEU A 183 0.75 -14.21 -5.21
C LEU A 183 0.97 -14.35 -6.73
N ASN A 184 2.19 -14.68 -7.17
CA ASN A 184 2.51 -14.91 -8.59
C ASN A 184 1.61 -16.01 -9.19
N ASP A 185 1.44 -17.14 -8.50
CA ASP A 185 0.59 -18.26 -8.92
C ASP A 185 -0.87 -17.82 -9.09
N SER A 186 -1.37 -16.99 -8.16
CA SER A 186 -2.76 -16.55 -8.15
C SER A 186 -3.04 -15.46 -9.18
N VAL A 187 -2.11 -14.55 -9.42
CA VAL A 187 -2.18 -13.57 -10.51
C VAL A 187 -2.09 -14.28 -11.87
N THR A 188 -1.13 -15.19 -12.05
CA THR A 188 -0.97 -15.97 -13.29
C THR A 188 -2.23 -16.79 -13.60
N ARG A 189 -2.76 -17.52 -12.62
CA ARG A 189 -4.04 -18.26 -12.75
C ARG A 189 -5.21 -17.35 -13.11
N LYS A 190 -5.27 -16.13 -12.57
CA LYS A 190 -6.36 -15.20 -12.88
C LYS A 190 -6.23 -14.57 -14.27
N ILE A 191 -5.01 -14.28 -14.71
CA ILE A 191 -4.71 -13.84 -16.08
C ILE A 191 -5.09 -14.95 -17.07
N SER A 192 -4.73 -16.20 -16.80
CA SER A 192 -5.19 -17.36 -17.60
C SER A 192 -6.70 -17.42 -17.78
N GLN A 193 -7.46 -17.25 -16.69
CA GLN A 193 -8.93 -17.25 -16.73
C GLN A 193 -9.54 -16.06 -17.49
N ILE A 194 -8.86 -14.92 -17.55
CA ILE A 194 -9.37 -13.70 -18.21
C ILE A 194 -9.09 -13.74 -19.72
N PHE A 195 -7.93 -14.25 -20.11
CA PHE A 195 -7.46 -14.23 -21.49
C PHE A 195 -7.56 -15.59 -22.21
N ASN A 196 -8.06 -16.65 -21.54
CA ASN A 196 -8.20 -18.02 -22.06
C ASN A 196 -6.88 -18.65 -22.57
N ILE A 197 -5.79 -18.47 -21.81
CA ILE A 197 -4.40 -18.83 -22.19
C ILE A 197 -3.56 -19.36 -21.04
#